data_AF-A0A6M5FJ90-F1
#
_entry.id   AF-A0A6M5FJ90-F1
#
_cell.length_a   1.000
_cell.length_b   1.000
_cell.length_c   1.000
_cell.angle_alpha   90.00
_cell.angle_beta   90.00
_cell.angle_gamma   90.00
#
_symmetry.space_group_name_H-M   'P 1'
#
loop_
_entity.id
_entity.type
_entity.pdbx_description
1 polymer ?
#
loop_
_entity_poly.entity_id
_entity_poly.type
_entity_poly.pdbx_seq_one_letter_code
_entity_poly.pdbx_strand_id
1 'polypeptide(L)'
;MLTGLTIVIGVTIVLGIVITATSRDDGFTAVSGLMFAIFGTTSLFWIAKGTIQYLSKDSSLLWLYKPIAALPEWVGYVGVATTAILWVVAVALLVDDYIHLPRRRKGGNY
;
A
#
# COMPACT_ATOMS: atom_id res chain seq x y z
N MET A 1 12.28 0.83 -18.87
CA MET A 1 12.35 0.91 -17.39
C MET A 1 11.02 1.28 -16.75
N LEU A 2 10.33 2.35 -17.18
CA LEU A 2 9.07 2.79 -16.56
C LEU A 2 7.99 1.70 -16.53
N THR A 3 7.77 0.98 -17.63
CA THR A 3 6.81 -0.13 -17.71
C THR A 3 7.09 -1.22 -16.67
N GLY A 4 8.37 -1.56 -16.45
CA GLY A 4 8.75 -2.55 -15.43
C GLY A 4 8.43 -2.06 -14.02
N LEU A 5 8.70 -0.78 -13.74
CA LEU A 5 8.34 -0.16 -12.46
C LEU A 5 6.82 -0.15 -12.24
N THR A 6 6.03 0.20 -13.26
CA THR A 6 4.56 0.15 -13.20
C THR A 6 4.05 -1.25 -12.88
N ILE A 7 4.64 -2.28 -13.49
CA ILE A 7 4.28 -3.69 -13.23
C ILE A 7 4.60 -4.05 -11.78
N VAL A 8 5.80 -3.73 -11.29
CA VAL A 8 6.20 -4.01 -9.90
C VAL A 8 5.22 -3.35 -8.92
N ILE A 9 4.90 -2.07 -9.15
CA ILE A 9 3.93 -1.35 -8.32
C ILE A 9 2.55 -2.00 -8.37
N GLY A 10 2.08 -2.36 -9.57
CA GLY A 10 0.81 -3.05 -9.74
C GLY A 10 0.75 -4.37 -8.97
N VAL A 11 1.82 -5.17 -9.03
CA VAL A 11 1.94 -6.42 -8.27
C VAL A 11 1.93 -6.15 -6.77
N THR A 12 2.65 -5.14 -6.28
CA THR A 12 2.65 -4.78 -4.84
C THR A 12 1.26 -4.36 -4.37
N ILE A 13 0.50 -3.61 -5.17
CA ILE A 13 -0.87 -3.21 -4.85
C ILE A 13 -1.76 -4.46 -4.73
N VAL A 14 -1.71 -5.33 -5.73
CA VAL A 14 -2.53 -6.56 -5.75
C VAL A 14 -2.17 -7.45 -4.56
N LEU A 15 -0.88 -7.63 -4.27
CA LEU A 15 -0.43 -8.42 -3.14
C LEU A 15 -0.90 -7.83 -1.80
N GLY A 16 -0.82 -6.51 -1.62
CA GLY A 16 -1.33 -5.83 -0.44
C GLY A 16 -2.83 -6.05 -0.24
N ILE A 17 -3.62 -5.96 -1.31
CA ILE A 17 -5.06 -6.25 -1.29
C ILE A 17 -5.32 -7.72 -0.91
N VAL A 18 -4.59 -8.66 -1.51
CA VAL A 18 -4.74 -10.09 -1.23
C VAL A 18 -4.43 -10.38 0.24
N ILE A 19 -3.31 -9.87 0.77
CA ILE A 19 -2.94 -10.03 2.18
C ILE A 19 -4.05 -9.47 3.08
N THR A 20 -4.55 -8.28 2.79
CA THR A 20 -5.64 -7.67 3.57
C THR A 20 -6.89 -8.56 3.57
N ALA A 21 -7.27 -9.09 2.41
CA ALA A 21 -8.48 -9.90 2.25
C ALA A 21 -8.37 -11.29 2.91
N THR A 22 -7.17 -11.86 2.99
CA THR A 22 -6.94 -13.18 3.58
C THR A 22 -6.67 -13.15 5.09
N SER A 23 -6.41 -11.98 5.67
CA SER A 23 -6.05 -11.79 7.09
C SER A 23 -7.27 -11.69 8.01
N ARG A 24 -8.07 -12.77 8.10
CA ARG A 24 -9.34 -12.77 8.84
C ARG A 24 -9.20 -12.50 10.35
N ASP A 25 -8.13 -12.96 10.98
CA ASP A 25 -7.97 -12.96 12.44
C ASP A 25 -6.72 -12.22 12.94
N ASP A 26 -5.98 -11.58 12.04
CA ASP A 26 -4.74 -10.87 12.34
C ASP A 26 -4.83 -9.41 11.87
N GLY A 27 -5.09 -8.52 12.83
CA GLY A 27 -5.19 -7.09 12.58
C GLY A 27 -3.89 -6.47 12.09
N PHE A 28 -2.74 -6.94 12.58
CA PHE A 28 -1.43 -6.43 12.16
C PHE A 28 -1.15 -6.79 10.69
N THR A 29 -1.40 -8.04 10.32
CA THR A 29 -1.20 -8.50 8.93
C THR A 29 -2.19 -7.84 7.98
N ALA A 30 -3.45 -7.65 8.38
CA ALA A 30 -4.46 -6.93 7.59
C ALA A 30 -4.07 -5.47 7.35
N VAL A 31 -3.65 -4.74 8.40
CA VAL A 31 -3.20 -3.34 8.31
C VAL A 31 -1.93 -3.21 7.46
N SER A 32 -1.01 -4.17 7.59
CA SER A 32 0.21 -4.21 6.77
C SER A 32 -0.11 -4.40 5.28
N GLY A 33 -1.05 -5.29 4.95
CA GLY A 33 -1.52 -5.46 3.57
C GLY A 33 -2.14 -4.18 3.00
N LEU A 34 -2.98 -3.51 3.80
CA LEU A 34 -3.64 -2.27 3.40
C LEU A 34 -2.60 -1.15 3.16
N MET A 35 -1.57 -1.11 4.00
CA MET A 35 -0.47 -0.17 3.87
C MET A 35 0.30 -0.36 2.56
N PHE A 36 0.59 -1.60 2.17
CA PHE A 36 1.22 -1.90 0.88
C PHE A 36 0.34 -1.47 -0.30
N ALA A 37 -0.98 -1.67 -0.22
CA ALA A 37 -1.92 -1.25 -1.26
C ALA A 37 -1.99 0.29 -1.40
N ILE A 38 -2.09 1.01 -0.28
CA ILE A 38 -2.16 2.48 -0.29
C ILE A 38 -0.81 3.09 -0.68
N PHE A 39 0.30 2.56 -0.19
CA PHE A 39 1.62 3.04 -0.58
C PHE A 39 1.90 2.80 -2.07
N GLY A 40 1.53 1.63 -2.60
CA GLY A 40 1.67 1.30 -4.01
C GLY A 40 0.84 2.22 -4.91
N THR A 41 -0.44 2.45 -4.55
CA THR A 41 -1.32 3.36 -5.31
C THR A 41 -0.84 4.81 -5.25
N THR A 42 -0.36 5.26 -4.10
CA THR A 42 0.22 6.60 -3.92
C THR A 42 1.50 6.77 -4.74
N SER A 43 2.36 5.74 -4.76
CA SER A 43 3.57 5.73 -5.59
C SER A 43 3.23 5.78 -7.08
N LEU A 44 2.23 5.00 -7.51
CA LEU A 44 1.74 5.03 -8.89
C LEU A 44 1.24 6.42 -9.27
N PHE A 45 0.52 7.11 -8.37
CA PHE A 45 0.06 8.47 -8.59
C PHE A 45 1.21 9.46 -8.84
N TRP A 46 2.19 9.50 -7.94
CA TRP A 46 3.33 10.42 -8.07
C TRP A 46 4.19 10.12 -9.29
N ILE A 47 4.40 8.84 -9.61
CA ILE A 47 5.13 8.44 -10.81
C ILE A 47 4.34 8.87 -12.05
N ALA A 48 3.04 8.59 -12.11
CA ALA A 48 2.21 8.99 -13.25
C ALA A 48 2.27 10.50 -13.47
N LYS A 49 2.13 11.29 -12.41
CA LYS A 49 2.19 12.75 -12.45
C LYS A 49 3.56 13.27 -12.87
N GLY A 50 4.64 12.71 -12.36
CA GLY A 50 6.02 13.14 -12.67
C GLY A 50 6.48 12.75 -14.07
N THR A 51 6.02 11.61 -14.59
CA THR A 51 6.51 11.10 -15.87
C THR A 51 5.64 11.43 -17.07
N ILE A 52 4.38 11.85 -16.89
CA ILE A 52 3.44 12.00 -18.01
C ILE A 52 3.90 12.97 -19.10
N GLN A 53 4.60 14.04 -18.71
CA GLN A 53 5.16 15.03 -19.64
C GLN A 53 6.26 14.45 -20.56
N TYR A 54 6.85 13.31 -20.17
CA TYR A 54 7.91 12.62 -20.91
C TYR A 54 7.41 11.37 -21.65
N LEU A 55 6.12 11.01 -21.50
CA LEU A 55 5.54 9.88 -22.23
C LEU A 55 5.25 10.29 -23.68
N SER A 56 5.78 9.52 -24.62
CA SER A 56 5.37 9.63 -26.03
C SER A 56 3.88 9.33 -26.18
N LYS A 57 3.24 9.97 -27.18
CA LYS A 57 1.81 9.77 -27.50
C LYS A 57 1.47 8.31 -27.82
N ASP A 58 2.44 7.54 -28.33
CA ASP A 58 2.29 6.12 -28.68
C ASP A 58 2.60 5.17 -27.51
N SER A 59 2.87 5.70 -26.31
CA SER A 59 3.18 4.85 -25.15
C SER A 59 1.93 4.14 -24.64
N SER A 60 2.00 2.81 -24.50
CA SER A 60 0.92 1.98 -23.94
C SER A 60 0.50 2.39 -22.53
N LEU A 61 1.41 3.02 -21.76
CA LEU A 61 1.16 3.51 -20.40
C LEU A 61 0.32 4.78 -20.37
N LEU A 62 0.19 5.49 -21.49
CA LEU A 62 -0.48 6.79 -21.54
C LEU A 62 -1.96 6.67 -21.17
N TRP A 63 -2.62 5.57 -21.55
CA TRP A 63 -4.01 5.30 -21.16
C TRP A 63 -4.20 5.22 -19.65
N LEU A 64 -3.25 4.60 -18.93
CA LEU A 64 -3.30 4.47 -17.47
C LEU A 64 -2.84 5.76 -16.77
N TYR A 65 -1.77 6.38 -17.25
CA TYR A 65 -1.11 7.48 -16.57
C TYR A 65 -1.86 8.80 -16.73
N LYS A 66 -2.52 9.01 -17.88
CA LYS A 66 -3.30 10.22 -18.18
C LYS A 66 -4.43 10.51 -17.19
N PRO A 67 -5.35 9.58 -16.90
CA PRO A 67 -6.39 9.84 -15.90
C PRO A 67 -5.83 10.02 -14.49
N ILE A 68 -4.76 9.30 -14.13
CA ILE A 68 -4.13 9.39 -12.81
C ILE A 68 -3.44 10.74 -12.62
N ALA A 69 -2.68 11.20 -13.61
CA ALA A 69 -1.97 12.48 -13.54
C ALA A 69 -2.91 13.69 -13.56
N ALA A 70 -4.12 13.53 -14.11
CA ALA A 70 -5.16 14.56 -14.10
C ALA A 70 -5.77 14.78 -12.70
N LEU A 71 -5.54 13.86 -11.76
CA LEU A 71 -6.02 14.03 -10.39
C LEU A 71 -5.25 15.15 -9.66
N PRO A 72 -5.94 15.89 -8.78
CA PRO A 72 -5.33 16.98 -8.01
C PRO A 72 -4.30 16.45 -7.00
N GLU A 73 -3.30 17.27 -6.68
CA GLU A 73 -2.16 16.88 -5.83
C GLU A 73 -2.55 16.48 -4.42
N TRP A 74 -3.64 17.05 -3.88
CA TRP A 74 -4.16 16.68 -2.57
C TRP A 74 -4.45 15.18 -2.44
N VAL A 75 -4.79 14.49 -3.54
CA VAL A 75 -5.00 13.03 -3.54
C VAL A 75 -3.71 12.29 -3.17
N GLY A 76 -2.58 12.73 -3.73
CA GLY A 76 -1.27 12.17 -3.39
C GLY A 76 -0.88 12.43 -1.95
N TYR A 77 -1.14 13.64 -1.43
CA TYR A 77 -0.87 13.99 -0.03
C TYR A 77 -1.75 13.22 0.95
N VAL A 78 -3.03 13.02 0.62
CA VAL A 78 -3.94 12.16 1.40
C VAL A 78 -3.43 10.72 1.43
N GLY A 79 -2.95 10.20 0.30
CA GLY A 79 -2.32 8.87 0.25
C GLY A 79 -1.12 8.75 1.20
N VAL A 80 -0.19 9.72 1.16
CA VAL A 80 0.98 9.76 2.06
C VAL A 80 0.56 9.85 3.53
N ALA A 81 -0.38 10.74 3.86
CA ALA A 81 -0.89 10.89 5.22
C ALA A 81 -1.54 9.59 5.73
N THR A 82 -2.34 8.93 4.88
CA THR A 82 -2.98 7.65 5.20
C THR A 82 -1.95 6.56 5.45
N THR A 83 -0.91 6.46 4.60
CA THR A 83 0.20 5.52 4.83
C THR A 83 0.88 5.77 6.17
N ALA A 84 1.16 7.02 6.52
CA ALA A 84 1.79 7.35 7.80
C ALA A 84 0.91 6.95 9.00
N ILE A 85 -0.40 7.22 8.93
CA ILE A 85 -1.36 6.81 9.97
C ILE A 85 -1.38 5.29 10.10
N LEU A 86 -1.46 4.56 8.98
CA LEU A 86 -1.45 3.09 8.99
C LEU A 86 -0.15 2.53 9.56
N TRP A 87 0.99 3.20 9.35
CA TRP A 87 2.26 2.81 9.94
C TRP A 87 2.22 2.90 11.48
N VAL A 88 1.65 3.99 12.01
CA VAL A 88 1.46 4.15 13.47
C VAL A 88 0.52 3.06 14.02
N VAL A 89 -0.59 2.78 13.32
CA VAL A 89 -1.53 1.72 13.72
C VAL A 89 -0.86 0.34 13.69
N ALA A 90 -0.07 0.04 12.65
CA ALA A 90 0.65 -1.22 12.54
C ALA A 90 1.64 -1.40 13.70
N VAL A 91 2.37 -0.34 14.07
CA VAL A 91 3.28 -0.38 15.23
C VAL A 91 2.51 -0.61 16.53
N ALA A 92 1.38 0.06 16.73
CA ALA A 92 0.55 -0.14 17.92
C ALA A 92 0.04 -1.58 18.03
N LEU A 93 -0.45 -2.16 16.93
CA LEU A 93 -0.90 -3.55 16.89
C LEU A 93 0.24 -4.54 17.11
N LEU A 94 1.42 -4.29 16.52
CA LEU A 94 2.60 -5.13 16.73
C LEU A 94 3.03 -5.15 18.21
N VAL A 95 3.01 -3.99 18.86
CA VAL A 95 3.32 -3.87 20.29
C VAL A 95 2.26 -4.56 21.14
N ASP A 96 0.98 -4.38 20.80
CA ASP A 96 -0.13 -5.03 21.52
C ASP A 96 -0.03 -6.56 21.43
N ASP A 97 0.18 -7.10 20.23
CA ASP A 97 0.41 -8.53 20.03
C ASP A 97 1.62 -9.01 20.84
N TYR A 98 2.74 -8.29 20.79
CA TYR A 98 3.94 -8.65 21.53
C TYR A 98 3.72 -8.71 23.05
N ILE A 99 2.96 -7.77 23.62
CA ILE A 99 2.61 -7.74 25.04
C ILE A 99 1.65 -8.88 25.41
N HIS A 100 0.74 -9.25 24.50
CA HIS A 100 -0.25 -10.30 24.73
C HIS A 100 0.28 -11.73 24.48
N LEU A 101 1.38 -11.90 23.73
CA LEU A 101 2.07 -13.18 23.52
C LEU A 101 2.39 -13.97 24.83
N PRO A 102 2.99 -13.37 25.88
CA PRO A 102 3.25 -14.09 27.14
C PRO A 102 2.00 -14.54 27.89
N ARG A 103 0.84 -13.92 27.63
CA ARG A 103 -0.45 -14.28 28.25
C ARG A 103 -1.05 -15.53 27.62
N ARG A 104 -0.89 -15.74 26.30
CA ARG A 104 -1.31 -16.98 25.62
C ARG A 104 -0.43 -18.19 25.99
N ARG A 105 0.86 -18.00 26.25
CA ARG A 105 1.73 -19.11 26.71
C ARG A 105 1.42 -19.61 28.12
N LYS A 106 0.84 -18.77 29.00
CA LYS A 106 0.45 -19.17 30.36
C LYS A 106 -0.90 -19.90 30.45
N GLY A 107 -1.70 -19.89 29.39
CA GLY A 107 -2.99 -20.61 29.31
C GLY A 107 -2.91 -21.96 28.57
N GLY A 108 -1.74 -22.32 28.06
CA GLY A 108 -1.49 -23.65 27.48
C GLY A 108 -1.31 -24.68 28.59
N ASN A 109 -2.43 -25.19 29.12
CA ASN A 109 -2.42 -26.44 29.85
C ASN A 109 -2.10 -27.58 28.87
N TYR A 110 -1.22 -28.46 29.32
CA TYR A 110 -1.11 -29.86 28.91
C TYR A 110 -2.48 -30.55 28.90
#